data_AF-A0A382JVX7-F1
#
_entry.id   AF-A0A382JVX7-F1
#
_cell.length_a   1.000
_cell.length_b   1.000
_cell.length_c   1.000
_cell.angle_alpha   90.00
_cell.angle_beta   90.00
_cell.angle_gamma   90.00
#
_symmetry.space_group_name_H-M   'P 1'
#
loop_
_entity.id
_entity.type
_entity.pdbx_description
1 polymer ?
#
loop_
_entity_poly.entity_id
_entity_poly.type
_entity_poly.pdbx_seq_one_letter_code
_entity_poly.pdbx_strand_id
1 'polypeptide(L)'
;MALEVSSKLNGRWIVFVLGAGQFDKRLSEAIKLMVSKTRQLTCVVITFACVGFISPSQADDWPQWLGPNRDAVWREDGIVDRFPEGGPRLRWETKLGAGYSGPAVSKGRVFVMDRLMPGLDPAKAKLLHDGQPPRNVNFIRKLLPGSERLVCLSESDGKMIWTHEWDCPYTTVAAYAIGPRATPTVDGDR
;
A
#
# COMPACT_ATOMS: atom_id res chain seq x y z
N MET A 1 -3.81 -70.87 -15.50
CA MET A 1 -2.91 -69.80 -15.97
C MET A 1 -3.36 -68.52 -15.29
N ALA A 2 -2.60 -68.07 -14.28
CA ALA A 2 -2.97 -66.93 -13.43
C ALA A 2 -2.35 -65.64 -14.01
N LEU A 3 -3.12 -64.57 -14.04
CA LEU A 3 -2.67 -63.23 -14.43
C LEU A 3 -2.88 -62.33 -13.21
N GLU A 4 -1.77 -61.92 -12.59
CA GLU A 4 -1.76 -61.05 -11.41
C GLU A 4 -1.75 -59.58 -11.87
N VAL A 5 -2.79 -58.82 -11.53
CA VAL A 5 -2.80 -57.37 -11.71
C VAL A 5 -2.78 -56.74 -10.33
N SER A 6 -1.64 -56.15 -10.00
CA SER A 6 -1.42 -55.46 -8.74
C SER A 6 -1.55 -53.95 -8.96
N SER A 7 -2.41 -53.29 -8.18
CA SER A 7 -2.51 -51.82 -8.16
C SER A 7 -2.43 -51.30 -6.72
N LYS A 8 -1.69 -50.20 -6.55
CA LYS A 8 -1.37 -49.62 -5.23
C LYS A 8 -2.26 -48.40 -4.99
N LEU A 9 -3.19 -48.50 -4.04
CA LEU A 9 -3.98 -47.38 -3.52
C LEU A 9 -3.75 -47.29 -2.00
N ASN A 10 -3.29 -46.12 -1.53
CA ASN A 10 -3.04 -45.81 -0.12
C ASN A 10 -2.21 -46.86 0.65
N GLY A 11 -1.14 -47.37 0.03
CA GLY A 11 -0.16 -48.23 0.71
C GLY A 11 -0.66 -49.62 1.10
N ARG A 12 -1.88 -50.01 0.69
CA ARG A 12 -2.46 -51.32 1.00
C ARG A 12 -2.58 -52.15 -0.28
N TRP A 13 -2.04 -53.36 -0.26
CA TRP A 13 -2.15 -54.30 -1.39
C TRP A 13 -3.54 -54.92 -1.40
N ILE A 14 -4.24 -54.82 -2.53
CA ILE A 14 -5.52 -55.50 -2.75
C ILE A 14 -5.27 -56.56 -3.83
N VAL A 15 -5.37 -57.83 -3.44
CA VAL A 15 -5.19 -58.98 -4.32
C VAL A 15 -6.55 -59.51 -4.71
N PHE A 16 -6.84 -59.56 -6.02
CA PHE A 16 -8.08 -60.11 -6.55
C PHE A 16 -7.82 -61.51 -7.12
N VAL A 17 -8.43 -62.55 -6.54
CA VAL A 17 -8.43 -63.91 -7.10
C VAL A 17 -9.72 -64.08 -7.91
N LEU A 18 -9.60 -64.15 -9.24
CA LEU A 18 -10.75 -64.29 -10.14
C LEU A 18 -10.76 -65.68 -10.78
N GLY A 19 -11.90 -66.37 -10.68
CA GLY A 19 -12.18 -67.62 -11.38
C GLY A 19 -12.36 -67.40 -12.88
N ALA A 20 -11.98 -68.40 -13.68
CA ALA A 20 -12.00 -68.33 -15.14
C ALA A 20 -13.43 -68.22 -15.70
N GLY A 21 -13.87 -66.99 -15.99
CA GLY A 21 -15.13 -66.71 -16.67
C GLY A 21 -15.24 -65.23 -17.02
N GLN A 22 -15.16 -64.92 -18.32
CA GLN A 22 -15.41 -63.61 -18.95
C GLN A 22 -14.71 -62.39 -18.35
N PHE A 23 -13.51 -62.12 -18.89
CA PHE A 23 -12.84 -60.82 -18.79
C PHE A 23 -13.67 -59.75 -19.53
N ASP A 24 -14.49 -58.98 -18.83
CA ASP A 24 -15.18 -57.82 -19.41
C ASP A 24 -14.19 -56.65 -19.52
N LYS A 25 -13.70 -56.39 -20.73
CA LYS A 25 -12.80 -55.25 -21.06
C LYS A 25 -13.38 -53.91 -20.59
N ARG A 26 -14.71 -53.80 -20.46
CA ARG A 26 -15.37 -52.59 -19.96
C ARG A 26 -15.04 -52.31 -18.50
N LEU A 27 -14.84 -53.33 -17.67
CA LEU A 27 -14.51 -53.17 -16.26
C LEU A 27 -13.07 -52.64 -16.10
N SER A 28 -12.12 -53.16 -16.88
CA SER A 28 -10.73 -52.68 -16.84
C SER A 28 -10.58 -51.25 -17.34
N GLU A 29 -11.33 -50.85 -18.37
CA GLU A 29 -11.31 -49.49 -18.89
C GLU A 29 -12.03 -48.51 -17.94
N ALA A 30 -13.13 -48.93 -17.29
CA ALA A 30 -13.80 -48.14 -16.27
C ALA A 30 -12.90 -47.86 -15.04
N ILE A 31 -12.10 -48.84 -14.61
CA ILE A 31 -11.16 -48.67 -13.50
C ILE A 31 -10.02 -47.70 -13.89
N LYS A 32 -9.43 -47.84 -15.08
CA LYS A 32 -8.40 -46.90 -15.58
C LYS A 32 -8.95 -45.48 -15.72
N LEU A 33 -10.18 -45.33 -16.20
CA LEU A 33 -10.87 -44.05 -16.37
C LEU A 33 -11.21 -43.40 -15.02
N MET A 34 -11.63 -44.19 -14.02
CA MET A 34 -11.84 -43.70 -12.66
C MET A 34 -10.53 -43.21 -12.04
N VAL A 35 -9.45 -43.99 -12.10
CA VAL A 35 -8.13 -43.62 -11.52
C VAL A 35 -7.52 -42.40 -12.23
N SER A 36 -7.66 -42.25 -13.55
CA SER A 36 -7.14 -41.08 -14.28
C SER A 36 -7.93 -39.80 -13.95
N LYS A 37 -9.26 -39.89 -13.83
CA LYS A 37 -10.11 -38.77 -13.40
C LYS A 37 -9.79 -38.34 -11.98
N THR A 38 -9.56 -39.28 -11.05
CA THR A 38 -9.16 -38.95 -9.67
C THR A 38 -7.82 -38.22 -9.63
N ARG A 39 -6.81 -38.66 -10.39
CA ARG A 39 -5.51 -37.97 -10.52
C ARG A 39 -5.63 -36.57 -11.13
N GLN A 40 -6.45 -36.40 -12.16
CA GLN A 40 -6.69 -35.09 -12.78
C GLN A 40 -7.41 -34.13 -11.84
N LEU A 41 -8.43 -34.62 -11.10
CA LEU A 41 -9.12 -33.84 -10.07
C LEU A 41 -8.17 -33.43 -8.94
N THR A 42 -7.27 -34.31 -8.48
CA THR A 42 -6.28 -33.96 -7.45
C THR A 42 -5.28 -32.91 -7.93
N CYS A 43 -4.76 -32.99 -9.17
CA CYS A 43 -3.85 -31.97 -9.72
C CYS A 43 -4.52 -30.61 -9.95
N VAL A 44 -5.79 -30.59 -10.40
CA VAL A 44 -6.55 -29.34 -10.57
C VAL A 44 -6.84 -28.69 -9.23
N VAL A 45 -7.22 -29.47 -8.20
CA VAL A 45 -7.45 -28.95 -6.84
C VAL A 45 -6.17 -28.41 -6.21
N ILE A 46 -5.02 -29.07 -6.39
CA ILE A 46 -3.72 -28.57 -5.90
C ILE A 46 -3.29 -27.30 -6.65
N THR A 47 -3.52 -27.22 -7.96
CA THR A 47 -3.19 -26.02 -8.76
C THR A 47 -4.10 -24.84 -8.38
N PHE A 48 -5.39 -25.07 -8.14
CA PHE A 48 -6.31 -24.03 -7.64
C PHE A 48 -5.96 -23.60 -6.20
N ALA A 49 -5.50 -24.52 -5.36
CA ALA A 49 -5.05 -24.23 -4.00
C ALA A 49 -3.74 -23.43 -3.95
N CYS A 50 -2.83 -23.63 -4.92
CA CYS A 50 -1.56 -22.89 -5.00
C CYS A 50 -1.71 -21.48 -5.62
N VAL A 51 -2.70 -21.26 -6.50
CA VAL A 51 -2.97 -19.92 -7.07
C VAL A 51 -3.68 -18.98 -6.08
N GLY A 52 -4.34 -19.53 -5.05
CA GLY A 52 -5.13 -18.77 -4.07
C GLY A 52 -4.36 -18.07 -2.94
N PHE A 53 -3.02 -18.20 -2.86
CA PHE A 53 -2.22 -17.74 -1.72
C PHE A 53 -1.15 -16.69 -2.07
N ILE A 54 -1.39 -15.83 -3.05
CA ILE A 54 -0.62 -14.59 -3.18
C ILE A 54 -1.21 -13.60 -2.17
N SER A 55 -0.72 -13.66 -0.93
CA SER A 55 -1.00 -12.57 0.01
C SER A 55 -0.28 -11.33 -0.51
N PRO A 56 -0.97 -10.21 -0.80
CA PRO A 56 -0.26 -8.97 -1.07
C PRO A 56 0.59 -8.65 0.16
N SER A 57 1.87 -8.35 -0.04
CA SER A 57 2.69 -7.77 1.02
C SER A 57 2.06 -6.44 1.40
N GLN A 58 1.39 -6.39 2.55
CA GLN A 58 0.98 -5.12 3.15
C GLN A 58 2.20 -4.59 3.90
N ALA A 59 2.62 -3.38 3.52
CA ALA A 59 3.46 -2.58 4.38
C ALA A 59 2.66 -2.19 5.63
N ASP A 60 3.36 -1.99 6.74
CA ASP A 60 2.80 -1.51 8.00
C ASP A 60 2.34 -0.06 7.87
N ASP A 61 1.25 0.24 8.57
CA ASP A 61 0.73 1.60 8.67
C ASP A 61 1.69 2.50 9.48
N TRP A 62 1.80 3.76 9.05
CA TRP A 62 2.52 4.82 9.76
C TRP A 62 1.58 6.01 10.05
N PRO A 63 0.63 5.85 10.99
CA PRO A 63 -0.53 6.74 11.09
C PRO A 63 -0.23 8.11 11.74
N GLN A 64 0.96 8.31 12.32
CA GLN A 64 1.26 9.50 13.11
C GLN A 64 2.77 9.79 13.22
N TRP A 65 3.09 10.96 13.77
CA TRP A 65 4.49 11.35 14.07
C TRP A 65 5.17 10.29 14.95
N LEU A 66 6.39 9.90 14.55
CA LEU A 66 7.19 8.82 15.17
C LEU A 66 6.57 7.41 15.07
N GLY A 67 5.57 7.20 14.21
CA GLY A 67 5.04 5.88 13.90
C GLY A 67 3.95 5.40 14.86
N PRO A 68 3.48 4.15 14.71
CA PRO A 68 2.33 3.62 15.44
C PRO A 68 2.49 3.69 16.96
N ASN A 69 3.71 3.47 17.48
CA ASN A 69 4.03 3.49 18.90
C ASN A 69 4.68 4.82 19.38
N ARG A 70 4.81 5.81 18.49
CA ARG A 70 5.48 7.10 18.73
C ARG A 70 6.94 6.98 19.22
N ASP A 71 7.65 5.95 18.79
CA ASP A 71 9.02 5.62 19.22
C ASP A 71 10.06 5.80 18.11
N ALA A 72 9.63 6.18 16.89
CA ALA A 72 10.45 6.34 15.70
C ALA A 72 11.14 5.03 15.25
N VAL A 73 10.57 3.88 15.61
CA VAL A 73 11.14 2.58 15.27
C VAL A 73 10.40 1.97 14.09
N TRP A 74 11.16 1.67 13.04
CA TRP A 74 10.70 0.87 11.90
C TRP A 74 10.71 -0.62 12.24
N ARG A 75 9.67 -1.36 11.84
CA ARG A 75 9.45 -2.77 12.24
C ARG A 75 9.25 -3.75 11.09
N GLU A 76 9.34 -3.28 9.85
CA GLU A 76 9.30 -4.19 8.70
C GLU A 76 10.68 -4.75 8.38
N ASP A 77 10.68 -5.98 7.87
CA ASP A 77 11.83 -6.64 7.25
C ASP A 77 11.87 -6.39 5.74
N GLY A 78 12.93 -6.86 5.06
CA GLY A 78 13.01 -6.81 3.60
C GLY A 78 13.37 -5.43 3.02
N ILE A 79 13.83 -4.51 3.88
CA ILE A 79 14.46 -3.27 3.43
C ILE A 79 15.72 -3.58 2.62
N VAL A 80 15.94 -2.82 1.56
CA VAL A 80 17.14 -2.98 0.72
C VAL A 80 18.32 -2.24 1.35
N ASP A 81 19.45 -2.94 1.53
CA ASP A 81 20.70 -2.30 2.00
C ASP A 81 21.34 -1.40 0.92
N ARG A 82 20.99 -1.64 -0.35
CA ARG A 82 21.48 -0.88 -1.49
C ARG A 82 20.39 -0.73 -2.54
N PHE A 83 20.25 0.47 -3.07
CA PHE A 83 19.38 0.69 -4.22
C PHE A 83 19.92 -0.03 -5.47
N PRO A 84 19.02 -0.48 -6.38
CA PRO A 84 19.43 -0.93 -7.70
C PRO A 84 20.25 0.15 -8.42
N GLU A 85 21.04 -0.24 -9.43
CA GLU A 85 21.89 0.68 -10.20
C GLU A 85 21.08 1.85 -10.83
N GLY A 86 19.83 1.60 -11.21
CA GLY A 86 18.89 2.61 -11.71
C GLY A 86 18.06 3.33 -10.64
N GLY A 87 18.32 3.09 -9.35
CA GLY A 87 17.56 3.64 -8.23
C GLY A 87 16.19 2.96 -7.98
N PRO A 88 15.46 3.40 -6.95
CA PRO A 88 14.09 2.96 -6.73
C PRO A 88 13.15 3.49 -7.83
N ARG A 89 12.20 2.65 -8.24
CA ARG A 89 11.19 3.05 -9.24
C ARG A 89 10.19 4.03 -8.62
N LEU A 90 10.00 5.19 -9.26
CA LEU A 90 8.90 6.11 -8.93
C LEU A 90 7.55 5.41 -9.18
N ARG A 91 6.72 5.31 -8.13
CA ARG A 91 5.38 4.68 -8.22
C ARG A 91 4.33 5.67 -8.69
N TRP A 92 4.31 6.85 -8.11
CA TRP A 92 3.41 7.95 -8.46
C TRP A 92 3.95 9.26 -7.89
N GLU A 93 3.42 10.37 -8.37
CA GLU A 93 3.70 11.74 -7.94
C GLU A 93 2.38 12.49 -7.84
N THR A 94 2.22 13.31 -6.79
CA THR A 94 1.06 14.20 -6.64
C THR A 94 1.53 15.62 -6.32
N LYS A 95 1.00 16.60 -7.05
CA LYS A 95 1.30 18.01 -6.83
C LYS A 95 0.58 18.52 -5.59
N LEU A 96 1.36 19.06 -4.65
CA LEU A 96 0.89 19.67 -3.41
C LEU A 96 1.24 21.17 -3.37
N GLY A 97 0.60 21.88 -2.45
CA GLY A 97 0.92 23.26 -2.09
C GLY A 97 2.21 23.37 -1.26
N ALA A 98 2.46 24.55 -0.71
CA ALA A 98 3.64 24.79 0.13
C ALA A 98 3.47 24.14 1.52
N GLY A 99 4.52 23.53 2.06
CA GLY A 99 4.47 22.96 3.40
C GLY A 99 5.69 22.10 3.71
N TYR A 100 5.81 21.73 4.97
CA TYR A 100 6.81 20.79 5.50
C TYR A 100 6.14 19.67 6.30
N SER A 101 4.85 19.44 6.08
CA SER A 101 4.12 18.32 6.68
C SER A 101 4.78 17.01 6.27
N GLY A 102 5.07 16.15 7.24
CA GLY A 102 5.32 14.74 6.93
C GLY A 102 4.02 14.06 6.49
N PRO A 103 4.11 12.95 5.74
CA PRO A 103 2.95 12.11 5.45
C PRO A 103 2.61 11.20 6.65
N ALA A 104 1.33 10.90 6.82
CA ALA A 104 0.86 9.76 7.58
C ALA A 104 0.24 8.75 6.61
N VAL A 105 0.48 7.46 6.82
CA VAL A 105 -0.06 6.40 5.96
C VAL A 105 -0.90 5.48 6.83
N SER A 106 -2.15 5.24 6.42
CA SER A 106 -2.97 4.23 7.08
C SER A 106 -4.04 3.66 6.16
N LYS A 107 -4.24 2.34 6.20
CA LYS A 107 -5.32 1.63 5.51
C LYS A 107 -5.41 1.97 4.01
N GLY A 108 -4.28 1.97 3.30
CA GLY A 108 -4.26 2.24 1.86
C GLY A 108 -4.37 3.73 1.48
N ARG A 109 -4.19 4.64 2.45
CA ARG A 109 -4.34 6.09 2.26
C ARG A 109 -3.12 6.84 2.78
N VAL A 110 -2.78 7.92 2.10
CA VAL A 110 -1.72 8.86 2.50
C VAL A 110 -2.35 10.21 2.86
N PHE A 111 -2.04 10.72 4.04
CA PHE A 111 -2.53 11.99 4.56
C PHE A 111 -1.37 12.98 4.67
N VAL A 112 -1.55 14.18 4.12
CA VAL A 112 -0.53 15.22 4.12
C VAL A 112 -1.19 16.60 4.19
N MET A 113 -0.56 17.53 4.89
CA MET A 113 -1.02 18.92 4.92
C MET A 113 -0.17 19.80 4.00
N ASP A 114 -0.84 20.72 3.32
CA ASP A 114 -0.16 21.77 2.56
C ASP A 114 -0.91 23.11 2.66
N ARG A 115 -0.33 24.14 2.06
CA ARG A 115 -0.88 25.49 1.98
C ARG A 115 -1.05 25.91 0.52
N LEU A 116 -2.24 26.41 0.21
CA LEU A 116 -2.56 27.06 -1.05
C LEU A 116 -2.50 28.58 -0.89
N MET A 117 -1.83 29.24 -1.83
CA MET A 117 -1.71 30.69 -1.89
C MET A 117 -2.03 31.19 -3.30
N PRO A 118 -3.25 30.91 -3.83
CA PRO A 118 -3.59 31.26 -5.20
C PRO A 118 -3.49 32.78 -5.39
N GLY A 119 -2.67 33.20 -6.37
CA GLY A 119 -2.54 34.62 -6.73
C GLY A 119 -1.81 35.51 -5.72
N LEU A 120 -1.19 34.95 -4.68
CA LEU A 120 -0.38 35.73 -3.75
C LEU A 120 0.95 36.13 -4.40
N ASP A 121 1.19 37.43 -4.50
CA ASP A 121 2.51 37.99 -4.79
C ASP A 121 3.15 38.41 -3.46
N PRO A 122 4.13 37.64 -2.92
CA PRO A 122 4.75 37.95 -1.65
C PRO A 122 5.44 39.32 -1.61
N ALA A 123 5.84 39.87 -2.76
CA ALA A 123 6.42 41.20 -2.84
C ALA A 123 5.38 42.29 -2.53
N LYS A 124 4.14 42.10 -2.99
CA LYS A 124 3.01 43.04 -2.83
C LYS A 124 2.19 42.83 -1.54
N ALA A 125 2.43 41.74 -0.83
CA ALA A 125 1.74 41.45 0.42
C ALA A 125 1.93 42.57 1.46
N LYS A 126 0.84 42.91 2.16
CA LYS A 126 0.78 44.01 3.14
C LYS A 126 1.82 43.81 4.25
N LEU A 127 2.70 44.79 4.44
CA LEU A 127 3.63 44.83 5.56
C LEU A 127 2.88 45.02 6.88
N LEU A 128 3.35 44.36 7.93
CA LEU A 128 2.80 44.45 9.29
C LEU A 128 3.84 45.06 10.23
N HIS A 129 4.35 46.23 9.86
CA HIS A 129 5.35 46.99 10.60
C HIS A 129 4.92 48.45 10.71
N ASP A 130 5.22 49.07 11.84
CA ASP A 130 5.08 50.51 12.01
C ASP A 130 6.34 51.21 11.45
N GLY A 131 6.16 52.06 10.44
CA GLY A 131 7.28 52.72 9.77
C GLY A 131 8.04 51.81 8.80
N GLN A 132 9.36 52.03 8.67
CA GLN A 132 10.19 51.27 7.73
C GLN A 132 10.47 49.86 8.26
N PRO A 133 10.31 48.80 7.44
CA PRO A 133 10.56 47.44 7.88
C PRO A 133 12.05 47.20 8.17
N PRO A 134 12.39 46.22 9.03
CA PRO A 134 13.77 45.83 9.27
C PRO A 134 14.46 45.40 7.98
N ARG A 135 15.77 45.72 7.85
CA ARG A 135 16.58 45.27 6.70
C ARG A 135 16.74 43.75 6.64
N ASN A 136 16.73 43.09 7.80
CA ASN A 136 16.87 41.64 7.87
C ASN A 136 15.51 40.98 7.57
N VAL A 137 15.47 40.21 6.47
CA VAL A 137 14.27 39.53 5.96
C VAL A 137 13.63 38.56 6.95
N ASN A 138 14.42 38.01 7.88
CA ASN A 138 13.95 37.10 8.92
C ASN A 138 13.09 37.80 9.99
N PHE A 139 12.95 39.11 9.92
CA PHE A 139 12.08 39.90 10.78
C PHE A 139 11.02 40.68 10.01
N ILE A 140 10.91 40.48 8.68
CA ILE A 140 9.88 41.13 7.86
C ILE A 140 8.56 40.38 8.02
N ARG A 141 7.56 40.99 8.67
CA ARG A 141 6.21 40.44 8.84
C ARG A 141 5.29 40.96 7.76
N LYS A 142 4.45 40.07 7.23
CA LYS A 142 3.44 40.39 6.21
C LYS A 142 2.13 39.68 6.52
N LEU A 143 1.03 40.25 6.05
CA LEU A 143 -0.24 39.55 5.94
C LEU A 143 -0.22 38.76 4.63
N LEU A 144 -0.32 37.45 4.73
CA LEU A 144 -0.24 36.50 3.62
C LEU A 144 -1.53 35.68 3.61
N PRO A 145 -2.56 36.11 2.86
CA PRO A 145 -3.77 35.33 2.65
C PRO A 145 -3.46 33.96 2.05
N GLY A 146 -4.31 33.00 2.33
CA GLY A 146 -4.18 31.64 1.83
C GLY A 146 -4.97 30.66 2.70
N SER A 147 -5.14 29.47 2.19
CA SER A 147 -5.77 28.36 2.88
C SER A 147 -4.75 27.28 3.19
N GLU A 148 -4.98 26.55 4.27
CA GLU A 148 -4.34 25.26 4.49
C GLU A 148 -5.32 24.15 4.15
N ARG A 149 -4.78 23.00 3.76
CA ARG A 149 -5.59 21.82 3.50
C ARG A 149 -4.95 20.56 4.04
N LEU A 150 -5.79 19.66 4.54
CA LEU A 150 -5.50 18.25 4.73
C LEU A 150 -5.92 17.50 3.47
N VAL A 151 -4.97 16.81 2.87
CA VAL A 151 -5.15 16.06 1.63
C VAL A 151 -5.09 14.57 1.95
N CYS A 152 -6.07 13.80 1.45
CA CYS A 152 -6.05 12.35 1.48
C CYS A 152 -5.84 11.83 0.06
N LEU A 153 -4.81 11.01 -0.12
CA LEU A 153 -4.44 10.36 -1.38
C LEU A 153 -4.63 8.85 -1.25
N SER A 154 -4.90 8.19 -2.37
CA SER A 154 -4.79 6.74 -2.51
C SER A 154 -3.31 6.36 -2.49
N GLU A 155 -2.93 5.41 -1.63
CA GLU A 155 -1.54 4.93 -1.53
C GLU A 155 -1.10 4.21 -2.81
N SER A 156 -2.04 3.58 -3.52
CA SER A 156 -1.73 2.75 -4.69
C SER A 156 -1.33 3.55 -5.93
N ASP A 157 -1.90 4.73 -6.13
CA ASP A 157 -1.79 5.52 -7.36
C ASP A 157 -1.62 7.04 -7.13
N GLY A 158 -1.57 7.50 -5.88
CA GLY A 158 -1.38 8.90 -5.51
C GLY A 158 -2.59 9.79 -5.79
N LYS A 159 -3.71 9.25 -6.30
CA LYS A 159 -4.87 10.08 -6.63
C LYS A 159 -5.49 10.68 -5.39
N MET A 160 -5.86 11.95 -5.50
CA MET A 160 -6.58 12.65 -4.45
C MET A 160 -7.98 12.05 -4.28
N ILE A 161 -8.26 11.55 -3.07
CA ILE A 161 -9.55 10.98 -2.70
C ILE A 161 -10.47 12.09 -2.19
N TRP A 162 -9.96 12.89 -1.25
CA TRP A 162 -10.67 14.04 -0.68
C TRP A 162 -9.68 15.05 -0.13
N THR A 163 -10.21 16.26 0.11
CA THR A 163 -9.49 17.37 0.72
C THR A 163 -10.38 18.04 1.74
N HIS A 164 -9.82 18.42 2.88
CA HIS A 164 -10.43 19.35 3.81
C HIS A 164 -9.60 20.63 3.81
N GLU A 165 -10.20 21.76 3.42
CA GLU A 165 -9.53 23.05 3.26
C GLU A 165 -10.15 24.08 4.20
N TRP A 166 -9.33 24.94 4.80
CA TRP A 166 -9.78 26.03 5.66
C TRP A 166 -8.99 27.31 5.42
N ASP A 167 -9.67 28.45 5.55
CA ASP A 167 -9.03 29.76 5.48
C ASP A 167 -8.01 29.91 6.62
N CYS A 168 -6.77 30.28 6.27
CA CYS A 168 -5.66 30.35 7.20
C CYS A 168 -4.68 31.46 6.81
N PRO A 169 -5.06 32.75 6.93
CA PRO A 169 -4.15 33.85 6.66
C PRO A 169 -3.00 33.86 7.67
N TYR A 170 -1.78 34.01 7.18
CA TYR A 170 -0.61 34.14 8.03
C TYR A 170 -0.26 35.60 8.28
N THR A 171 0.10 35.94 9.52
CA THR A 171 0.55 37.28 9.95
C THR A 171 1.96 37.25 10.57
N THR A 172 2.73 36.23 10.19
CA THR A 172 4.07 35.93 10.71
C THR A 172 5.17 36.55 9.83
N VAL A 173 6.42 36.21 10.13
CA VAL A 173 7.59 36.53 9.30
C VAL A 173 7.40 35.88 7.93
N ALA A 174 7.45 36.71 6.88
CA ALA A 174 7.16 36.28 5.51
C ALA A 174 8.08 35.14 5.03
N ALA A 175 9.35 35.15 5.45
CA ALA A 175 10.31 34.09 5.11
C ALA A 175 9.95 32.71 5.72
N TYR A 176 9.15 32.67 6.79
CA TYR A 176 8.74 31.42 7.46
C TYR A 176 7.29 31.04 7.18
N ALA A 177 6.58 31.84 6.39
CA ALA A 177 5.17 31.68 6.03
C ALA A 177 4.97 30.68 4.88
N ILE A 178 5.51 29.47 5.05
CA ILE A 178 5.70 28.47 3.98
C ILE A 178 4.83 27.22 4.16
N GLY A 179 3.78 27.31 4.97
CA GLY A 179 2.79 26.25 5.17
C GLY A 179 2.96 25.43 6.45
N PRO A 180 2.09 24.40 6.62
CA PRO A 180 2.02 23.56 7.81
C PRO A 180 3.28 22.70 7.97
N ARG A 181 3.60 22.36 9.22
CA ARG A 181 4.80 21.59 9.60
C ARG A 181 4.51 20.33 10.43
N ALA A 182 3.24 20.10 10.75
CA ALA A 182 2.82 18.97 11.55
C ALA A 182 2.41 17.81 10.63
N THR A 183 2.85 16.59 10.97
CA THR A 183 2.33 15.37 10.35
C THR A 183 0.92 15.11 10.86
N PRO A 184 -0.07 14.80 10.00
CA PRO A 184 -1.39 14.37 10.43
C PRO A 184 -1.34 13.15 11.36
N THR A 185 -2.35 12.99 12.19
CA THR A 185 -2.56 11.78 13.00
C THR A 185 -3.86 11.13 12.55
N VAL A 186 -3.79 9.83 12.24
CA VAL A 186 -4.96 9.00 11.94
C VAL A 186 -5.34 8.23 13.20
N ASP A 187 -6.58 8.40 13.66
CA ASP A 187 -7.12 7.71 14.85
C ASP A 187 -8.27 6.77 14.44
N GLY A 188 -7.92 5.52 14.15
CA GLY A 188 -8.87 4.52 13.71
C GLY A 188 -9.48 4.83 12.34
N ASP A 189 -10.73 5.28 12.32
CA ASP A 189 -11.44 5.70 11.11
C ASP A 189 -11.63 7.22 11.03
N ARG A 190 -10.89 7.99 11.84
CA ARG A 190 -11.01 9.45 12.00
C ARG A 190 -9.71 10.16 11.69
#